data_AF-A0A1C6U0D4-F1
#
_entry.id   AF-A0A1C6U0D4-F1
#
_cell.length_a   1.000
_cell.length_b   1.000
_cell.length_c   1.000
_cell.angle_alpha   90.00
_cell.angle_beta   90.00
_cell.angle_gamma   90.00
#
_symmetry.space_group_name_H-M   'P 1'
#
loop_
_entity.id
_entity.type
_entity.pdbx_description
1 polymer ?
#
loop_
_entity_poly.entity_id
_entity_poly.type
_entity_poly.pdbx_seq_one_letter_code
_entity_poly.pdbx_strand_id
1 'polypeptide(L)'
;MLDPPPPAPQTAGPPPAPLLVVVARGIALIVVVPLRLAWELAAAVGRWLHRWLLAPTGRFLARWLLRPLGWLLRHLLWVPLVWLGRGLGWLSRMLVWVPLVWLCRGLAWLARTVVWVPLAWLAYHLIWLPVRWLARLLAPLGRLLVAGLAVVGRWLAAVGRVLLHVLGWAWWAAGRLLWWCYVFTLRPFVLGAGWLWRHAVRPAGRAIAAAWRATVSPAVRWVRRAVADPVRQATREALTALGLRR
;
A
#
# COMPACT_ATOMS: atom_id res chain seq x y z
N MET A 1 -65.06 23.42 59.07
CA MET A 1 -66.05 23.83 58.06
C MET A 1 -67.14 24.55 58.83
N LEU A 2 -67.04 25.88 58.94
CA LEU A 2 -67.97 26.72 59.71
C LEU A 2 -68.35 27.87 58.78
N ASP A 3 -69.62 27.90 58.36
CA ASP A 3 -70.18 28.93 57.49
C ASP A 3 -70.26 30.28 58.22
N PRO A 4 -70.04 31.41 57.53
CA PRO A 4 -70.23 32.73 58.12
C PRO A 4 -71.73 33.03 58.36
N PRO A 5 -72.07 33.78 59.43
CA PRO A 5 -73.43 34.12 59.81
C PRO A 5 -74.10 35.07 58.78
N PRO A 6 -75.44 35.05 58.66
CA PRO A 6 -76.16 35.86 57.68
C PRO A 6 -75.99 37.37 57.96
N PRO A 7 -75.84 38.21 56.92
CA PRO A 7 -75.68 39.66 57.07
C PRO A 7 -76.97 40.34 57.58
N ALA A 8 -76.79 41.30 58.49
CA ALA A 8 -77.85 42.12 59.06
C ALA A 8 -78.59 42.96 57.98
N PRO A 9 -79.89 43.26 58.16
CA PRO A 9 -80.66 44.03 57.20
C PRO A 9 -80.12 45.46 57.08
N GLN A 10 -79.68 45.81 55.87
CA GLN A 10 -79.27 47.17 55.49
C GLN A 10 -80.53 48.06 55.46
N THR A 11 -80.59 49.04 56.34
CA THR A 11 -81.60 50.11 56.34
C THR A 11 -81.50 50.88 55.03
N ALA A 12 -82.46 50.66 54.14
CA ALA A 12 -82.63 51.44 52.93
C ALA A 12 -82.87 52.92 53.31
N GLY A 13 -81.87 53.77 53.08
CA GLY A 13 -82.12 55.20 52.87
C GLY A 13 -83.06 55.36 51.67
N PRO A 14 -83.94 56.38 51.66
CA PRO A 14 -85.01 56.49 50.67
C PRO A 14 -84.43 56.43 49.24
N PRO A 15 -85.07 55.67 48.32
CA PRO A 15 -84.57 55.49 46.96
C PRO A 15 -84.49 56.84 46.22
N PRO A 16 -83.40 57.12 45.48
CA PRO A 16 -83.36 58.29 44.60
C PRO A 16 -84.46 58.15 43.55
N ALA A 17 -85.29 59.19 43.43
CA ALA A 17 -86.54 59.17 42.70
C ALA A 17 -86.36 58.54 41.29
N PRO A 18 -87.06 57.43 40.98
CA PRO A 18 -86.89 56.70 39.71
C PRO A 18 -87.16 57.58 38.48
N LEU A 19 -87.93 58.66 38.63
CA LEU A 19 -88.19 59.63 37.58
C LEU A 19 -86.96 60.41 37.14
N LEU A 20 -86.07 60.79 38.06
CA LEU A 20 -84.82 61.47 37.73
C LEU A 20 -83.88 60.54 36.96
N VAL A 21 -83.83 59.27 37.34
CA VAL A 21 -83.04 58.25 36.64
C VAL A 21 -83.62 58.00 35.25
N VAL A 22 -84.94 57.90 35.10
CA VAL A 22 -85.59 57.68 33.80
C VAL A 22 -85.44 58.89 32.88
N VAL A 23 -85.60 60.11 33.38
CA VAL A 23 -85.44 61.35 32.59
C VAL A 23 -83.97 61.57 32.21
N ALA A 24 -83.03 61.42 33.15
CA ALA A 24 -81.60 61.51 32.85
C ALA A 24 -81.17 60.43 31.86
N ARG A 25 -81.71 59.20 31.97
CA ARG A 25 -81.45 58.12 31.02
C ARG A 25 -82.09 58.40 29.66
N GLY A 26 -83.27 59.01 29.59
CA GLY A 26 -83.91 59.42 28.34
C GLY A 26 -83.12 60.51 27.61
N ILE A 27 -82.68 61.55 28.33
CA ILE A 27 -81.86 62.64 27.79
C ILE A 27 -80.48 62.12 27.37
N ALA A 28 -79.84 61.31 28.22
CA ALA A 28 -78.58 60.67 27.87
C ALA A 28 -78.74 59.76 26.66
N LEU A 29 -79.83 59.01 26.52
CA LEU A 29 -80.06 58.17 25.34
C LEU A 29 -80.24 59.03 24.09
N ILE A 30 -81.07 60.08 24.15
CA ILE A 30 -81.33 60.99 23.04
C ILE A 30 -80.08 61.73 22.56
N VAL A 31 -79.14 62.05 23.46
CA VAL A 31 -77.91 62.79 23.09
C VAL A 31 -76.75 61.84 22.80
N VAL A 32 -76.51 60.87 23.69
CA VAL A 32 -75.34 59.98 23.62
C VAL A 32 -75.51 58.97 22.51
N VAL A 33 -76.71 58.44 22.23
CA VAL A 33 -76.88 57.46 21.15
C VAL A 33 -76.57 58.05 19.77
N PRO A 34 -77.11 59.21 19.35
CA PRO A 34 -76.74 59.79 18.07
C PRO A 34 -75.28 60.28 18.05
N LEU A 35 -74.75 60.79 19.17
CA LEU A 35 -73.33 61.18 19.25
C LEU A 35 -72.40 59.95 19.09
N ARG A 36 -72.79 58.82 19.69
CA ARG A 36 -72.05 57.56 19.63
C ARG A 36 -72.16 56.92 18.25
N LEU A 37 -73.32 57.01 17.60
CA LEU A 37 -73.48 56.63 16.18
C LEU A 37 -72.65 57.53 15.26
N ALA A 38 -72.63 58.84 15.49
CA ALA A 38 -71.79 59.76 14.72
C ALA A 38 -70.30 59.45 14.91
N TRP A 39 -69.88 59.11 16.14
CA TRP A 39 -68.51 58.68 16.41
C TRP A 39 -68.18 57.33 15.78
N GLU A 40 -69.08 56.35 15.87
CA GLU A 40 -68.89 55.04 15.26
C GLU A 40 -68.88 55.14 13.73
N LEU A 41 -69.68 56.00 13.12
CA LEU A 41 -69.63 56.32 11.70
C LEU A 41 -68.34 57.07 11.33
N ALA A 42 -67.94 58.09 12.09
CA ALA A 42 -66.69 58.81 11.84
C ALA A 42 -65.47 57.90 11.96
N ALA A 43 -65.45 57.01 12.97
CA ALA A 43 -64.38 56.06 13.17
C ALA A 43 -64.45 54.91 12.15
N ALA A 44 -65.64 54.48 11.72
CA ALA A 44 -65.80 53.51 10.64
C ALA A 44 -65.34 54.10 9.31
N VAL A 45 -65.74 55.33 8.98
CA VAL A 45 -65.28 56.08 7.81
C VAL A 45 -63.77 56.31 7.89
N GLY A 46 -63.23 56.70 9.04
CA GLY A 46 -61.80 56.86 9.27
C GLY A 46 -61.02 55.56 9.10
N ARG A 47 -61.51 54.44 9.65
CA ARG A 47 -60.91 53.10 9.48
C ARG A 47 -61.06 52.58 8.05
N TRP A 48 -62.17 52.88 7.39
CA TRP A 48 -62.42 52.49 6.01
C TRP A 48 -61.51 53.28 5.08
N LEU A 49 -61.42 54.60 5.25
CA LEU A 49 -60.48 55.49 4.54
C LEU A 49 -59.02 55.08 4.81
N HIS A 50 -58.70 54.69 6.05
CA HIS A 50 -57.35 54.23 6.39
C HIS A 50 -57.03 52.88 5.73
N ARG A 51 -57.99 51.93 5.70
CA ARG A 51 -57.79 50.62 5.06
C ARG A 51 -57.81 50.68 3.55
N TRP A 52 -58.62 51.56 2.95
CA TRP A 52 -58.81 51.63 1.50
C TRP A 52 -57.95 52.69 0.80
N LEU A 53 -57.56 53.79 1.46
CA LEU A 53 -56.66 54.79 0.87
C LEU A 53 -55.27 54.74 1.49
N LEU A 54 -55.13 54.86 2.82
CA LEU A 54 -53.80 55.00 3.45
C LEU A 54 -52.99 53.71 3.43
N ALA A 55 -53.62 52.55 3.61
CA ALA A 55 -52.91 51.28 3.57
C ALA A 55 -52.39 50.89 2.17
N PRO A 56 -53.14 51.08 1.07
CA PRO A 56 -52.60 50.85 -0.27
C PRO A 56 -51.63 51.95 -0.70
N THR A 57 -51.94 53.24 -0.50
CA THR A 57 -51.01 54.32 -0.88
C THR A 57 -49.74 54.31 -0.03
N GLY A 58 -49.84 54.06 1.27
CA GLY A 58 -48.68 53.93 2.17
C GLY A 58 -47.82 52.70 1.85
N ARG A 59 -48.42 51.57 1.48
CA ARG A 59 -47.66 50.40 1.02
C ARG A 59 -47.04 50.61 -0.36
N PHE A 60 -47.74 51.32 -1.26
CA PHE A 60 -47.17 51.69 -2.54
C PHE A 60 -46.00 52.65 -2.35
N LEU A 61 -46.18 53.74 -1.60
CA LEU A 61 -45.13 54.72 -1.35
C LEU A 61 -43.94 54.12 -0.59
N ALA A 62 -44.17 53.23 0.38
CA ALA A 62 -43.08 52.53 1.05
C ALA A 62 -42.33 51.56 0.11
N ARG A 63 -43.06 50.79 -0.71
CA ARG A 63 -42.41 49.86 -1.65
C ARG A 63 -41.75 50.55 -2.84
N TRP A 64 -42.30 51.69 -3.27
CA TRP A 64 -41.89 52.38 -4.48
C TRP A 64 -40.93 53.55 -4.21
N LEU A 65 -40.91 54.12 -3.00
CA LEU A 65 -40.00 55.20 -2.64
C LEU A 65 -38.97 54.76 -1.56
N LEU A 66 -39.43 54.19 -0.45
CA LEU A 66 -38.50 53.80 0.65
C LEU A 66 -37.61 52.61 0.26
N ARG A 67 -38.11 51.66 -0.53
CA ARG A 67 -37.34 50.50 -0.97
C ARG A 67 -36.22 50.86 -1.96
N PRO A 68 -36.44 51.64 -3.03
CA PRO A 68 -35.35 52.08 -3.88
C PRO A 68 -34.45 53.09 -3.18
N LEU A 69 -34.97 53.97 -2.31
CA LEU A 69 -34.13 54.89 -1.55
C LEU A 69 -33.23 54.14 -0.56
N GLY A 70 -33.76 53.12 0.12
CA GLY A 70 -32.98 52.26 1.00
C GLY A 70 -31.99 51.37 0.24
N TRP A 71 -32.35 50.91 -0.97
CA TRP A 71 -31.41 50.21 -1.85
C TRP A 71 -30.30 51.14 -2.32
N LEU A 72 -30.64 52.36 -2.74
CA LEU A 72 -29.71 53.37 -3.22
C LEU A 72 -28.78 53.83 -2.10
N LEU A 73 -29.30 54.13 -0.91
CA LEU A 73 -28.49 54.52 0.24
C LEU A 73 -27.58 53.37 0.69
N ARG A 74 -28.07 52.13 0.67
CA ARG A 74 -27.25 50.97 0.97
C ARG A 74 -26.18 50.74 -0.10
N HIS A 75 -26.49 50.82 -1.38
CA HIS A 75 -25.49 50.68 -2.44
C HIS A 75 -24.47 51.82 -2.37
N LEU A 76 -24.94 53.06 -2.22
CA LEU A 76 -24.10 54.25 -2.21
C LEU A 76 -23.23 54.35 -0.97
N LEU A 77 -23.60 53.76 0.17
CA LEU A 77 -22.75 53.72 1.37
C LEU A 77 -21.91 52.45 1.44
N TRP A 78 -22.51 51.29 1.16
CA TRP A 78 -21.86 50.00 1.35
C TRP A 78 -20.82 49.72 0.28
N VAL A 79 -21.09 50.08 -0.98
CA VAL A 79 -20.14 49.88 -2.07
C VAL A 79 -18.85 50.68 -1.82
N PRO A 80 -18.86 52.01 -1.59
CA PRO A 80 -17.62 52.73 -1.34
C PRO A 80 -16.93 52.31 -0.03
N LEU A 81 -17.68 51.91 1.00
CA LEU A 81 -17.05 51.43 2.23
C LEU A 81 -16.32 50.09 2.04
N VAL A 82 -16.90 49.17 1.26
CA VAL A 82 -16.24 47.91 0.88
C VAL A 82 -15.03 48.19 -0.02
N TRP A 83 -15.14 49.13 -0.96
CA TRP A 83 -14.01 49.56 -1.78
C TRP A 83 -12.91 50.22 -0.96
N LEU A 84 -13.24 51.06 0.03
CA LEU A 84 -12.25 51.63 0.96
C LEU A 84 -11.59 50.54 1.80
N GLY A 85 -12.38 49.62 2.38
CA GLY A 85 -11.83 48.52 3.18
C GLY A 85 -10.93 47.61 2.36
N ARG A 86 -11.30 47.35 1.09
CA ARG A 86 -10.50 46.55 0.17
C ARG A 86 -9.26 47.29 -0.31
N GLY A 87 -9.36 48.59 -0.56
CA GLY A 87 -8.24 49.47 -0.89
C GLY A 87 -7.26 49.57 0.27
N LEU A 88 -7.74 49.74 1.51
CA LEU A 88 -6.92 49.82 2.71
C LEU A 88 -6.28 48.46 3.05
N GLY A 89 -7.00 47.36 2.84
CA GLY A 89 -6.46 46.01 2.96
C GLY A 89 -5.41 45.69 1.89
N TRP A 90 -5.58 46.20 0.66
CA TRP A 90 -4.58 46.10 -0.37
C TRP A 90 -3.35 46.95 -0.03
N LEU A 91 -3.56 48.19 0.44
CA LEU A 91 -2.49 49.10 0.82
C LEU A 91 -1.70 48.56 2.01
N SER A 92 -2.36 48.03 3.04
CA SER A 92 -1.69 47.43 4.20
C SER A 92 -0.91 46.18 3.80
N ARG A 93 -1.46 45.33 2.94
CA ARG A 93 -0.75 44.18 2.41
C ARG A 93 0.45 44.60 1.56
N MET A 94 0.31 45.58 0.69
CA MET A 94 1.42 46.00 -0.17
C MET A 94 2.50 46.75 0.61
N LEU A 95 2.10 47.62 1.55
CA LEU A 95 3.01 48.49 2.29
C LEU A 95 3.65 47.81 3.50
N VAL A 96 3.01 46.81 4.09
CA VAL A 96 3.56 46.10 5.26
C VAL A 96 4.09 44.73 4.85
N TRP A 97 3.27 43.92 4.18
CA TRP A 97 3.62 42.53 3.91
C TRP A 97 4.77 42.41 2.91
N VAL A 98 4.72 43.15 1.81
CA VAL A 98 5.78 43.07 0.78
C VAL A 98 7.14 43.49 1.35
N PRO A 99 7.32 44.67 1.97
CA PRO A 99 8.62 45.03 2.52
C PRO A 99 9.05 44.12 3.67
N LEU A 100 8.13 43.63 4.50
CA LEU A 100 8.47 42.68 5.55
C LEU A 100 9.01 41.35 4.99
N VAL A 101 8.39 40.82 3.93
CA VAL A 101 8.88 39.61 3.25
C VAL A 101 10.24 39.86 2.60
N TRP A 102 10.44 41.04 1.99
CA TRP A 102 11.74 41.42 1.45
C TRP A 102 12.81 41.56 2.55
N LEU A 103 12.46 42.14 3.70
CA LEU A 103 13.37 42.29 4.84
C LEU A 103 13.75 40.92 5.42
N CYS A 104 12.77 40.05 5.66
CA CYS A 104 13.00 38.68 6.13
C CYS A 104 13.85 37.89 5.15
N ARG A 105 13.58 38.01 3.84
CA ARG A 105 14.33 37.29 2.81
C ARG A 105 15.74 37.85 2.64
N GLY A 106 15.91 39.17 2.73
CA GLY A 106 17.21 39.83 2.75
C GLY A 106 18.03 39.40 3.97
N LEU A 107 17.42 39.39 5.15
CA LEU A 107 18.08 38.96 6.39
C LEU A 107 18.44 37.47 6.35
N ALA A 108 17.56 36.61 5.83
CA ALA A 108 17.83 35.19 5.65
C ALA A 108 18.96 34.95 4.64
N TRP A 109 18.98 35.71 3.53
CA TRP A 109 20.07 35.66 2.55
C TRP A 109 21.38 36.14 3.17
N LEU A 110 21.35 37.22 3.95
CA LEU A 110 22.52 37.76 4.65
C LEU A 110 23.03 36.76 5.68
N ALA A 111 22.16 36.20 6.52
CA ALA A 111 22.53 35.18 7.50
C ALA A 111 23.12 33.94 6.81
N ARG A 112 22.50 33.47 5.72
CA ARG A 112 23.01 32.31 4.97
C ARG A 112 24.36 32.60 4.31
N THR A 113 24.54 33.79 3.74
CA THR A 113 25.76 34.12 2.99
C THR A 113 26.90 34.53 3.92
N VAL A 114 26.63 35.32 4.95
CA VAL A 114 27.63 35.85 5.89
C VAL A 114 27.97 34.85 6.99
N VAL A 115 27.05 33.99 7.42
CA VAL A 115 27.34 33.02 8.49
C VAL A 115 27.62 31.65 7.90
N TRP A 116 26.73 31.14 7.04
CA TRP A 116 26.85 29.76 6.56
C TRP A 116 28.03 29.61 5.60
N VAL A 117 28.17 30.46 4.58
CA VAL A 117 29.27 30.29 3.60
C VAL A 117 30.67 30.29 4.25
N PRO A 118 31.04 31.25 5.12
CA PRO A 118 32.35 31.20 5.75
C PRO A 118 32.47 30.07 6.77
N LEU A 119 31.40 29.69 7.48
CA LEU A 119 31.45 28.56 8.40
C LEU A 119 31.61 27.23 7.66
N ALA A 120 30.90 27.03 6.55
CA ALA A 120 31.08 25.89 5.65
C ALA A 120 32.49 25.87 5.06
N TRP A 121 32.98 27.03 4.60
CA TRP A 121 34.29 27.12 4.00
C TRP A 121 35.39 26.83 5.01
N LEU A 122 35.26 27.35 6.23
CA LEU A 122 36.18 27.11 7.34
C LEU A 122 36.14 25.65 7.78
N ALA A 123 34.94 25.07 7.95
CA ALA A 123 34.80 23.65 8.28
C ALA A 123 35.37 22.75 7.17
N TYR A 124 35.10 23.08 5.90
CA TYR A 124 35.64 22.35 4.77
C TYR A 124 37.16 22.44 4.70
N HIS A 125 37.75 23.63 4.80
CA HIS A 125 39.21 23.77 4.81
C HIS A 125 39.84 23.10 6.02
N LEU A 126 39.28 23.30 7.21
CA LEU A 126 39.85 22.79 8.46
C LEU A 126 39.76 21.27 8.56
N ILE A 127 38.72 20.63 7.99
CA ILE A 127 38.56 19.17 8.03
C ILE A 127 39.20 18.51 6.81
N TRP A 128 39.01 19.06 5.61
CA TRP A 128 39.39 18.38 4.38
C TRP A 128 40.90 18.46 4.11
N LEU A 129 41.58 19.56 4.47
CA LEU A 129 43.04 19.62 4.37
C LEU A 129 43.75 18.57 5.22
N PRO A 130 43.48 18.42 6.53
CA PRO A 130 44.16 17.41 7.34
C PRO A 130 43.76 16.00 6.93
N VAL A 131 42.51 15.75 6.54
CA VAL A 131 42.10 14.44 6.02
C VAL A 131 42.86 14.10 4.73
N ARG A 132 42.99 15.04 3.78
CA ARG A 132 43.78 14.79 2.56
C ARG A 132 45.27 14.67 2.85
N TRP A 133 45.80 15.40 3.83
CA TRP A 133 47.19 15.30 4.22
C TRP A 133 47.48 13.95 4.89
N LEU A 134 46.61 13.53 5.82
CA LEU A 134 46.66 12.21 6.47
C LEU A 134 46.49 11.07 5.46
N ALA A 135 45.55 11.19 4.51
CA ALA A 135 45.39 10.21 3.44
C ALA A 135 46.63 10.13 2.54
N ARG A 136 47.30 11.26 2.25
CA ARG A 136 48.57 11.26 1.51
C ARG A 136 49.70 10.61 2.28
N LEU A 137 49.75 10.77 3.60
CA LEU A 137 50.72 10.10 4.47
C LEU A 137 50.42 8.61 4.65
N LEU A 138 49.15 8.22 4.72
CA LEU A 138 48.74 6.82 4.84
C LEU A 138 48.76 6.07 3.51
N ALA A 139 48.66 6.76 2.37
CA ALA A 139 48.73 6.13 1.05
C ALA A 139 50.00 5.28 0.82
N PRO A 140 51.23 5.75 1.11
CA PRO A 140 52.42 4.89 1.02
C PRO A 140 52.38 3.73 2.01
N LEU A 141 51.90 3.94 3.24
CA LEU A 141 51.76 2.88 4.26
C LEU A 141 50.77 1.79 3.81
N GLY A 142 49.61 2.18 3.30
CA GLY A 142 48.61 1.26 2.75
C GLY A 142 49.13 0.50 1.55
N ARG A 143 49.87 1.18 0.65
CA ARG A 143 50.54 0.51 -0.49
C ARG A 143 51.60 -0.49 -0.03
N LEU A 144 52.40 -0.16 0.99
CA LEU A 144 53.40 -1.08 1.54
C LEU A 144 52.76 -2.29 2.22
N LEU A 145 51.67 -2.10 2.96
CA LEU A 145 50.88 -3.18 3.55
C LEU A 145 50.29 -4.11 2.49
N VAL A 146 49.66 -3.56 1.45
CA VAL A 146 49.10 -4.33 0.35
C VAL A 146 50.19 -5.03 -0.46
N ALA A 147 51.32 -4.35 -0.72
CA ALA A 147 52.46 -4.95 -1.39
C ALA A 147 53.06 -6.11 -0.57
N GLY A 148 53.22 -5.90 0.75
CA GLY A 148 53.67 -6.94 1.69
C GLY A 148 52.75 -8.15 1.68
N LEU A 149 51.43 -7.93 1.80
CA LEU A 149 50.45 -9.00 1.74
C LEU A 149 50.44 -9.72 0.38
N ALA A 150 50.61 -8.98 -0.71
CA ALA A 150 50.72 -9.55 -2.06
C ALA A 150 52.01 -10.35 -2.28
N VAL A 151 53.11 -9.99 -1.61
CA VAL A 151 54.36 -10.78 -1.60
C VAL A 151 54.14 -12.08 -0.81
N VAL A 152 53.58 -11.98 0.39
CA VAL A 152 53.26 -13.16 1.22
C VAL A 152 52.29 -14.10 0.50
N GLY A 153 51.24 -13.56 -0.12
CA GLY A 153 50.28 -14.34 -0.91
C GLY A 153 50.94 -15.01 -2.12
N ARG A 154 51.87 -14.34 -2.80
CA ARG A 154 52.67 -14.95 -3.88
C ARG A 154 53.56 -16.08 -3.39
N TRP A 155 54.20 -15.90 -2.24
CA TRP A 155 55.01 -16.94 -1.62
C TRP A 155 54.17 -18.15 -1.24
N LEU A 156 53.02 -17.97 -0.57
CA LEU A 156 52.10 -19.07 -0.26
C LEU A 156 51.60 -19.77 -1.53
N ALA A 157 51.24 -19.01 -2.57
CA ALA A 157 50.79 -19.59 -3.84
C ALA A 157 51.91 -20.34 -4.57
N ALA A 158 53.16 -19.85 -4.50
CA ALA A 158 54.31 -20.56 -5.04
C ALA A 158 54.55 -21.88 -4.29
N VAL A 159 54.56 -21.84 -2.96
CA VAL A 159 54.71 -23.04 -2.11
C VAL A 159 53.59 -24.03 -2.36
N GLY A 160 52.34 -23.58 -2.40
CA GLY A 160 51.18 -24.43 -2.70
C GLY A 160 51.28 -25.07 -4.09
N ARG A 161 51.72 -24.32 -5.10
CA ARG A 161 51.95 -24.86 -6.46
C ARG A 161 53.05 -25.90 -6.48
N VAL A 162 54.17 -25.67 -5.79
CA VAL A 162 55.25 -26.66 -5.69
C VAL A 162 54.74 -27.91 -4.99
N LEU A 163 53.99 -27.78 -3.89
CA LEU A 163 53.45 -28.92 -3.16
C LEU A 163 52.46 -29.72 -4.01
N LEU A 164 51.56 -29.05 -4.73
CA LEU A 164 50.64 -29.70 -5.67
C LEU A 164 51.37 -30.35 -6.83
N HIS A 165 52.43 -29.73 -7.33
CA HIS A 165 53.23 -30.30 -8.41
C HIS A 165 53.96 -31.56 -7.93
N VAL A 166 54.60 -31.51 -6.76
CA VAL A 166 55.25 -32.67 -6.12
C VAL A 166 54.24 -33.77 -5.84
N LEU A 167 53.06 -33.43 -5.32
CA LEU A 167 52.00 -34.40 -5.05
C LEU A 167 51.46 -35.01 -6.34
N GLY A 168 51.27 -34.21 -7.38
CA GLY A 168 50.87 -34.67 -8.71
C GLY A 168 51.93 -35.55 -9.36
N TRP A 169 53.21 -35.22 -9.17
CA TRP A 169 54.34 -36.02 -9.66
C TRP A 169 54.45 -37.34 -8.89
N ALA A 170 54.29 -37.31 -7.57
CA ALA A 170 54.25 -38.50 -6.73
C ALA A 170 53.08 -39.41 -7.11
N TRP A 171 51.90 -38.83 -7.38
CA TRP A 171 50.73 -39.57 -7.85
C TRP A 171 50.94 -40.16 -9.23
N TRP A 172 51.53 -39.40 -10.15
CA TRP A 172 51.88 -39.87 -11.49
C TRP A 172 52.92 -41.00 -11.42
N ALA A 173 53.94 -40.87 -10.58
CA ALA A 173 54.95 -41.89 -10.35
C ALA A 173 54.34 -43.14 -9.72
N ALA A 174 53.44 -43.00 -8.73
CA ALA A 174 52.73 -44.10 -8.11
C ALA A 174 51.82 -44.82 -9.11
N GLY A 175 51.06 -44.08 -9.91
CA GLY A 175 50.22 -44.64 -10.98
C GLY A 175 51.04 -45.34 -12.06
N ARG A 176 52.22 -44.79 -12.39
CA ARG A 176 53.13 -45.39 -13.36
C ARG A 176 53.83 -46.63 -12.84
N LEU A 177 54.20 -46.65 -11.56
CA LEU A 177 54.76 -47.83 -10.90
C LEU A 177 53.69 -48.93 -10.79
N LEU A 178 52.46 -48.57 -10.43
CA LEU A 178 51.33 -49.49 -10.38
C LEU A 178 51.00 -50.05 -11.77
N TRP A 179 51.04 -49.21 -12.81
CA TRP A 179 50.87 -49.65 -14.19
C TRP A 179 52.01 -50.56 -14.66
N TRP A 180 53.26 -50.26 -14.28
CA TRP A 180 54.40 -51.14 -14.56
C TRP A 180 54.24 -52.49 -13.87
N CYS A 181 53.89 -52.53 -12.58
CA CYS A 181 53.59 -53.78 -11.88
C CYS A 181 52.44 -54.53 -12.56
N TYR A 182 51.37 -53.84 -12.94
CA TYR A 182 50.23 -54.44 -13.63
C TYR A 182 50.64 -55.03 -14.99
N VAL A 183 51.38 -54.27 -15.82
CA VAL A 183 51.85 -54.73 -17.13
C VAL A 183 52.83 -55.87 -16.99
N PHE A 184 53.77 -55.81 -16.05
CA PHE A 184 54.77 -56.87 -15.89
C PHE A 184 54.18 -58.14 -15.29
N THR A 185 53.15 -58.05 -14.44
CA THR A 185 52.54 -59.24 -13.81
C THR A 185 51.37 -59.79 -14.62
N LEU A 186 50.40 -58.97 -15.02
CA LEU A 186 49.19 -59.45 -15.69
C LEU A 186 49.37 -59.67 -17.18
N ARG A 187 50.19 -58.87 -17.88
CA ARG A 187 50.35 -59.03 -19.33
C ARG A 187 50.98 -60.38 -19.73
N PRO A 188 52.05 -60.89 -19.07
CA PRO A 188 52.56 -62.23 -19.40
C PRO A 188 51.59 -63.32 -18.93
N PHE A 189 50.87 -63.13 -17.83
CA PHE A 189 49.93 -64.13 -17.33
C PHE A 189 48.71 -64.27 -18.25
N VAL A 190 48.17 -63.16 -18.77
CA VAL A 190 47.04 -63.15 -19.71
C VAL A 190 47.47 -63.62 -21.10
N LEU A 191 48.66 -63.27 -21.57
CA LEU A 191 49.19 -63.80 -22.84
C LEU A 191 49.51 -65.30 -22.73
N GLY A 192 50.07 -65.74 -21.61
CA GLY A 192 50.32 -67.16 -21.31
C GLY A 192 49.02 -67.96 -21.18
N ALA A 193 48.04 -67.46 -20.42
CA ALA A 193 46.72 -68.07 -20.31
C ALA A 193 45.96 -68.06 -21.64
N GLY A 194 46.09 -66.99 -22.43
CA GLY A 194 45.51 -66.89 -23.77
C GLY A 194 46.14 -67.85 -24.77
N TRP A 195 47.46 -68.06 -24.69
CA TRP A 195 48.17 -69.04 -25.50
C TRP A 195 47.74 -70.46 -25.13
N LEU A 196 47.71 -70.78 -23.83
CA LEU A 196 47.26 -72.05 -23.28
C LEU A 196 45.79 -72.33 -23.65
N TRP A 197 44.92 -71.33 -23.57
CA TRP A 197 43.52 -71.46 -23.96
C TRP A 197 43.36 -71.71 -25.47
N ARG A 198 44.16 -71.05 -26.31
CA ARG A 198 44.13 -71.23 -27.77
C ARG A 198 44.71 -72.58 -28.21
N HIS A 199 45.78 -73.04 -27.57
CA HIS A 199 46.49 -74.27 -27.97
C HIS A 199 46.00 -75.54 -27.26
N ALA A 200 45.51 -75.46 -26.02
CA ALA A 200 45.05 -76.64 -25.27
C ALA A 200 43.52 -76.74 -25.24
N VAL A 201 42.82 -75.66 -24.90
CA VAL A 201 41.40 -75.74 -24.55
C VAL A 201 40.47 -75.66 -25.77
N ARG A 202 40.75 -74.76 -26.72
CA ARG A 202 39.97 -74.66 -27.96
C ARG A 202 39.97 -75.94 -28.81
N PRO A 203 41.11 -76.63 -29.05
CA PRO A 203 41.10 -77.87 -29.82
C PRO A 203 40.44 -79.02 -29.05
N ALA A 204 40.68 -79.16 -27.75
CA ALA A 204 40.02 -80.17 -26.92
C ALA A 204 38.50 -79.98 -26.89
N GLY A 205 38.02 -78.74 -26.72
CA GLY A 205 36.59 -78.43 -26.74
C GLY A 205 35.93 -78.71 -28.09
N ARG A 206 36.63 -78.47 -29.21
CA ARG A 206 36.12 -78.83 -30.54
C ARG A 206 36.11 -80.34 -30.77
N ALA A 207 37.13 -81.06 -30.33
CA ALA A 207 37.19 -82.51 -30.43
C ALA A 207 36.07 -83.17 -29.62
N ILE A 208 35.84 -82.72 -28.39
CA ILE A 208 34.74 -83.19 -27.52
C ILE A 208 33.38 -82.84 -28.14
N ALA A 209 33.20 -81.61 -28.63
CA ALA A 209 31.94 -81.21 -29.25
C ALA A 209 31.64 -81.99 -30.54
N ALA A 210 32.66 -82.30 -31.35
CA ALA A 210 32.52 -83.12 -32.54
C ALA A 210 32.15 -84.57 -32.18
N ALA A 211 32.86 -85.16 -31.20
CA ALA A 211 32.55 -86.49 -30.70
C ALA A 211 31.12 -86.58 -30.14
N TRP A 212 30.71 -85.61 -29.32
CA TRP A 212 29.37 -85.55 -28.74
C TRP A 212 28.27 -85.37 -29.79
N ARG A 213 28.51 -84.56 -30.83
CA ARG A 213 27.58 -84.42 -31.95
C ARG A 213 27.45 -85.71 -32.76
N ALA A 214 28.54 -86.44 -32.94
CA ALA A 214 28.53 -87.70 -33.67
C ALA A 214 27.79 -88.80 -32.89
N THR A 215 27.95 -88.88 -31.56
CA THR A 215 27.42 -90.00 -30.77
C THR A 215 26.06 -89.71 -30.13
N VAL A 216 25.88 -88.54 -29.53
CA VAL A 216 24.70 -88.27 -28.67
C VAL A 216 23.55 -87.63 -29.45
N SER A 217 23.85 -86.81 -30.45
CA SER A 217 22.80 -86.12 -31.21
C SER A 217 21.90 -87.07 -32.04
N PRO A 218 22.38 -88.18 -32.61
CA PRO A 218 21.51 -89.17 -33.25
C PRO A 218 20.64 -89.92 -32.23
N ALA A 219 21.22 -90.34 -31.11
CA ALA A 219 20.52 -91.09 -30.06
C ALA A 219 19.39 -90.26 -29.42
N VAL A 220 19.66 -88.99 -29.09
CA VAL A 220 18.65 -88.09 -28.50
C VAL A 220 17.51 -87.80 -29.48
N ARG A 221 17.81 -87.66 -30.77
CA ARG A 221 16.77 -87.46 -31.80
C ARG A 221 15.93 -88.70 -32.00
N TRP A 222 16.53 -89.89 -31.96
CA TRP A 222 15.79 -91.14 -32.04
C TRP A 222 14.85 -91.31 -30.84
N VAL A 223 15.36 -91.13 -29.60
CA VAL A 223 14.55 -91.26 -28.38
C VAL A 223 13.40 -90.24 -28.34
N ARG A 224 13.64 -89.00 -28.77
CA ARG A 224 12.57 -87.99 -28.84
C ARG A 224 11.46 -88.41 -29.79
N ARG A 225 11.81 -88.88 -30.99
CA ARG A 225 10.80 -89.31 -31.99
C ARG A 225 10.12 -90.62 -31.62
N ALA A 226 10.87 -91.58 -31.08
CA ALA A 226 10.37 -92.93 -30.83
C ALA A 226 9.55 -93.03 -29.54
N VAL A 227 9.84 -92.21 -28.53
CA VAL A 227 9.24 -92.36 -27.19
C VAL A 227 8.54 -91.08 -26.74
N ALA A 228 9.21 -89.93 -26.87
CA ALA A 228 8.67 -88.69 -26.28
C ALA A 228 7.47 -88.15 -27.06
N ASP A 229 7.49 -88.22 -28.40
CA ASP A 229 6.39 -87.76 -29.25
C ASP A 229 5.11 -88.60 -29.07
N PRO A 230 5.14 -89.96 -29.13
CA PRO A 230 3.92 -90.76 -28.93
C PRO A 230 3.39 -90.65 -27.49
N VAL A 231 4.25 -90.62 -26.48
CA VAL A 231 3.82 -90.42 -25.08
C VAL A 231 3.20 -89.04 -24.88
N ARG A 232 3.74 -88.00 -25.52
CA ARG A 232 3.13 -86.66 -25.50
C ARG A 232 1.78 -86.63 -26.18
N GLN A 233 1.60 -87.34 -27.29
CA GLN A 233 0.30 -87.45 -27.95
C GLN A 233 -0.71 -88.19 -27.07
N ALA A 234 -0.37 -89.36 -26.54
CA ALA A 234 -1.24 -90.13 -25.65
C ALA A 234 -1.61 -89.36 -24.38
N THR A 235 -0.65 -88.63 -23.80
CA THR A 235 -0.90 -87.81 -22.61
C THR A 235 -1.78 -86.61 -22.93
N ARG A 236 -1.61 -85.97 -24.11
CA ARG A 236 -2.50 -84.89 -24.57
C ARG A 236 -3.91 -85.39 -24.78
N GLU A 237 -4.08 -86.54 -25.43
CA GLU A 237 -5.38 -87.16 -25.66
C GLU A 237 -6.07 -87.54 -24.34
N ALA A 238 -5.34 -88.15 -23.41
CA ALA A 238 -5.86 -88.48 -22.08
C ALA A 238 -6.27 -87.22 -21.29
N LEU A 239 -5.46 -86.16 -21.33
CA LEU A 239 -5.78 -84.90 -20.65
C LEU A 239 -6.97 -84.17 -21.28
N THR A 240 -7.16 -84.26 -22.60
CA THR A 240 -8.37 -83.74 -23.26
C THR A 240 -9.61 -84.59 -22.95
N ALA A 241 -9.48 -85.92 -22.90
CA ALA A 241 -10.58 -86.82 -22.57
C ALA A 241 -11.04 -86.68 -21.11
N LEU A 242 -10.10 -86.42 -20.19
CA LEU A 242 -10.40 -86.17 -18.77
C LEU A 242 -10.93 -84.76 -18.50
N GLY A 243 -11.10 -83.91 -19.52
CA GLY A 243 -11.70 -82.57 -19.38
C GLY A 243 -10.88 -81.58 -18.55
N LEU A 244 -9.63 -81.90 -18.23
CA LEU A 244 -8.74 -81.08 -17.39
C LEU A 244 -8.10 -79.91 -18.15
N ARG A 245 -8.32 -79.81 -19.46
CA ARG A 245 -7.77 -78.74 -20.30
C ARG A 245 -8.79 -78.33 -21.38
N ARG A 246 -9.37 -77.14 -21.22
CA ARG A 246 -9.97 -76.37 -22.31
C ARG A 246 -8.91 -75.45 -22.91
#